data_AF-A0A6N3CFG4-F1
#
_entry.id   AF-A0A6N3CFG4-F1
#
_cell.length_a   1.000
_cell.length_b   1.000
_cell.length_c   1.000
_cell.angle_alpha   90.00
_cell.angle_beta   90.00
_cell.angle_gamma   90.00
#
_symmetry.space_group_name_H-M   'P 1'
#
loop_
_entity.id
_entity.type
_entity.pdbx_description
1 polymer ?
#
loop_
_entity_poly.entity_id
_entity_poly.type
_entity_poly.pdbx_seq_one_letter_code
_entity_poly.pdbx_strand_id
1 'polypeptide(L)'
;MINGVSFDDFHTFRDFSLVLSKKTIKTPSIKTKKVDIEGLDGVLDITDYFGEVTYENRSLSFEFTTLANFTDFNDLFSKIQNALHGKMMKIVIDDDASYYYIGRVNVNEWKSNRRIGKIVIECDCEPYKYKKYKTIITEEIKEQRDFVLLNLRKRVIPLFKSTGELQITFGEQIYSIGVGEYTLEDVVLKEGKNILSVSGNATLTIEYQERGL
;
A
#
# COMPACT_ATOMS: atom_id res chain seq x y z
N MET A 1 24.81 3.73 -6.62
CA MET A 1 23.96 4.01 -5.44
C MET A 1 23.78 2.67 -4.73
N ILE A 2 24.01 2.60 -3.42
CA ILE A 2 23.80 1.37 -2.67
C ILE A 2 22.33 1.36 -2.28
N ASN A 3 21.56 0.41 -2.78
CA ASN A 3 20.13 0.36 -2.55
C ASN A 3 19.85 -0.53 -1.33
N GLY A 4 18.94 -0.10 -0.48
CA GLY A 4 18.48 -0.81 0.70
C GLY A 4 16.96 -0.92 0.75
N VAL A 5 16.48 -1.36 1.91
CA VAL A 5 15.06 -1.40 2.25
C VAL A 5 14.92 -0.76 3.63
N SER A 6 13.88 0.06 3.80
CA SER A 6 13.54 0.65 5.09
C SER A 6 12.35 -0.11 5.68
N PHE A 7 12.52 -0.60 6.91
CA PHE A 7 11.51 -1.26 7.73
C PHE A 7 11.15 -0.32 8.89
N ASP A 8 10.03 0.39 8.76
CA ASP A 8 9.65 1.52 9.63
C ASP A 8 10.81 2.51 9.80
N ASP A 9 11.38 2.60 11.01
CA ASP A 9 12.46 3.51 11.36
C ASP A 9 13.85 2.96 11.01
N PHE A 10 13.96 1.65 10.75
CA PHE A 10 15.23 0.98 10.49
C PHE A 10 15.53 0.91 9.00
N HIS A 11 16.71 1.38 8.60
CA HIS A 11 17.21 1.27 7.25
C HIS A 11 18.30 0.21 7.16
N THR A 12 18.15 -0.77 6.27
CA THR A 12 19.04 -1.95 6.19
C THR A 12 20.51 -1.59 6.02
N PHE A 13 20.81 -0.61 5.17
CA PHE A 13 22.19 -0.21 4.92
C PHE A 13 22.78 0.64 6.05
N ARG A 14 22.01 1.58 6.61
CA ARG A 14 22.49 2.54 7.62
C ARG A 14 22.62 1.91 8.99
N ASP A 15 21.62 1.13 9.38
CA ASP A 15 21.48 0.66 10.77
C ASP A 15 22.05 -0.75 10.94
N PHE A 16 22.06 -1.56 9.87
CA PHE A 16 22.56 -2.94 9.90
C PHE A 16 23.74 -3.21 8.96
N SER A 17 24.22 -2.22 8.20
CA SER A 17 25.28 -2.40 7.19
C SER A 17 24.99 -3.53 6.20
N LEU A 18 23.70 -3.72 5.87
CA LEU A 18 23.21 -4.71 4.93
C LEU A 18 22.99 -4.08 3.55
N VAL A 19 23.61 -4.67 2.53
CA VAL A 19 23.43 -4.28 1.12
C VAL A 19 22.43 -5.20 0.46
N LEU A 20 21.42 -4.65 -0.22
CA LEU A 20 20.44 -5.43 -0.96
C LEU A 20 21.13 -6.10 -2.16
N SER A 21 21.16 -7.43 -2.16
CA SER A 21 21.69 -8.22 -3.28
C SER A 21 20.62 -8.55 -4.31
N LYS A 22 19.43 -8.92 -3.83
CA LYS A 22 18.32 -9.34 -4.69
C LYS A 22 17.00 -9.05 -4.02
N LYS A 23 16.02 -8.65 -4.83
CA LYS A 23 14.64 -8.45 -4.40
C LYS A 23 13.71 -9.28 -5.27
N THR A 24 12.72 -9.91 -4.65
CA THR A 24 11.65 -10.66 -5.31
C THR A 24 10.33 -10.14 -4.77
N ILE A 25 9.57 -9.46 -5.62
CA ILE A 25 8.25 -8.91 -5.28
C ILE A 25 7.23 -9.78 -6.03
N LYS A 26 6.58 -10.72 -5.33
CA LYS A 26 5.56 -11.55 -5.99
C LYS A 26 4.30 -10.72 -6.26
N THR A 27 3.60 -11.04 -7.34
CA THR A 27 2.25 -10.54 -7.59
C THR A 27 1.29 -11.15 -6.57
N PRO A 28 0.33 -10.40 -6.03
CA PRO A 28 -0.67 -10.97 -5.15
C PRO A 28 -1.55 -11.97 -5.91
N SER A 29 -1.84 -13.12 -5.30
CA SER A 29 -2.77 -14.11 -5.86
C SER A 29 -4.20 -13.61 -5.78
N ILE A 30 -5.00 -13.94 -6.80
CA ILE A 30 -6.43 -13.66 -6.82
C ILE A 30 -7.14 -14.65 -5.90
N LYS A 31 -8.06 -14.17 -5.06
CA LYS A 31 -8.98 -15.03 -4.29
C LYS A 31 -10.09 -15.55 -5.19
N THR A 32 -9.81 -16.63 -5.93
CA THR A 32 -10.78 -17.21 -6.86
C THR A 32 -11.86 -17.98 -6.11
N LYS A 33 -13.12 -17.81 -6.52
CA LYS A 33 -14.25 -18.61 -6.03
C LYS A 33 -14.96 -19.25 -7.20
N LYS A 34 -14.90 -20.57 -7.26
CA LYS A 34 -15.46 -21.37 -8.36
C LYS A 34 -16.45 -22.40 -7.80
N VAL A 35 -17.56 -22.59 -8.49
CA VAL A 35 -18.61 -23.55 -8.12
C VAL A 35 -18.71 -24.60 -9.21
N ASP A 36 -18.50 -25.85 -8.82
CA ASP A 36 -18.72 -27.01 -9.68
C ASP A 36 -20.18 -27.46 -9.54
N ILE A 37 -20.87 -27.65 -10.66
CA ILE A 37 -22.29 -28.01 -10.70
C ILE A 37 -22.41 -29.28 -11.54
N GLU A 38 -22.89 -30.35 -10.91
CA GLU A 38 -23.10 -31.62 -11.59
C GLU A 38 -24.02 -31.45 -12.82
N GLY A 39 -23.56 -31.94 -13.97
CA GLY A 39 -24.30 -31.88 -15.24
C GLY A 39 -24.06 -30.62 -16.08
N LEU A 40 -23.20 -29.69 -15.63
CA LEU A 40 -22.66 -28.63 -16.47
C LEU A 40 -21.26 -28.98 -16.94
N ASP A 41 -20.95 -28.62 -18.19
CA ASP A 41 -19.57 -28.67 -18.69
C ASP A 41 -18.80 -27.45 -18.16
N GLY A 42 -17.73 -27.72 -17.41
CA GLY A 42 -16.87 -26.69 -16.84
C GLY A 42 -17.31 -26.18 -15.48
N VAL A 43 -16.68 -25.09 -15.02
CA VAL A 43 -16.87 -24.58 -13.65
C VAL A 43 -17.38 -23.15 -13.71
N LEU A 44 -18.40 -22.83 -12.91
CA LEU A 44 -18.93 -21.48 -12.79
C LEU A 44 -17.97 -20.62 -11.93
N ASP A 45 -17.36 -19.61 -12.54
CA ASP A 45 -16.52 -18.64 -11.83
C ASP A 45 -17.38 -17.51 -11.26
N ILE A 46 -17.35 -17.34 -9.94
CA ILE A 46 -18.07 -16.29 -9.20
C ILE A 46 -17.11 -15.39 -8.43
N THR A 47 -15.84 -15.33 -8.84
CA THR A 47 -14.77 -14.58 -8.17
C THR A 47 -15.08 -13.08 -8.03
N ASP A 48 -15.76 -12.50 -9.01
CA ASP A 48 -16.15 -11.09 -9.08
C ASP A 48 -17.65 -10.85 -8.80
N TYR A 49 -18.40 -11.89 -8.44
CA TYR A 49 -19.86 -11.79 -8.25
C TYR A 49 -20.26 -10.75 -7.20
N PHE A 50 -19.50 -10.63 -6.10
CA PHE A 50 -19.75 -9.65 -5.02
C PHE A 50 -19.07 -8.29 -5.27
N GLY A 51 -18.65 -8.01 -6.50
CA GLY A 51 -18.09 -6.73 -6.90
C GLY A 51 -16.68 -6.85 -7.44
N GLU A 52 -15.68 -6.52 -6.63
CA GLU A 52 -14.29 -6.50 -7.10
C GLU A 52 -13.53 -7.77 -6.75
N VAL A 53 -12.64 -8.15 -7.67
CA VAL A 53 -11.66 -9.20 -7.46
C VAL A 53 -10.83 -8.85 -6.22
N THR A 54 -10.90 -9.72 -5.21
CA THR A 54 -10.08 -9.60 -4.01
C THR A 54 -8.80 -10.41 -4.16
N TYR A 55 -7.77 -10.00 -3.43
CA TYR A 55 -6.46 -10.61 -3.50
C TYR A 55 -6.05 -11.17 -2.14
N GLU A 56 -5.21 -12.20 -2.16
CA GLU A 56 -4.48 -12.67 -1.00
C GLU A 56 -3.29 -11.76 -0.71
N ASN A 57 -2.66 -11.98 0.44
CA ASN A 57 -1.40 -11.32 0.76
C ASN A 57 -0.33 -11.66 -0.28
N ARG A 58 0.60 -10.73 -0.50
CA ARG A 58 1.75 -10.93 -1.36
C ARG A 58 2.98 -11.19 -0.51
N SER A 59 3.82 -12.12 -0.96
CA SER A 59 5.13 -12.31 -0.36
C SER A 59 6.18 -11.43 -1.04
N LEU A 60 6.92 -10.68 -0.21
CA LEU A 60 8.14 -10.00 -0.61
C LEU A 60 9.33 -10.78 -0.04
N SER A 61 10.38 -10.96 -0.83
CA SER A 61 11.61 -11.60 -0.37
C SER A 61 12.81 -10.76 -0.76
N PHE A 62 13.63 -10.43 0.24
CA PHE A 62 14.82 -9.61 0.10
C PHE A 62 16.03 -10.41 0.58
N GLU A 63 17.02 -10.53 -0.31
CA GLU A 63 18.31 -11.13 0.00
C GLU A 63 19.31 -10.00 0.23
N PHE A 64 19.90 -9.94 1.43
CA PHE A 64 20.94 -8.96 1.75
C PHE A 64 22.29 -9.64 1.98
N THR A 65 23.35 -8.90 1.71
CA THR A 65 24.73 -9.28 1.97
C THR A 65 25.40 -8.30 2.93
N THR A 66 26.25 -8.83 3.80
CA THR A 66 27.14 -8.04 4.65
C THR A 66 28.58 -8.50 4.49
N LEU A 67 29.51 -7.55 4.66
CA LEU A 67 30.96 -7.75 4.68
C LEU A 67 31.52 -7.74 6.13
N ALA A 68 30.67 -7.79 7.15
CA ALA A 68 31.13 -7.80 8.55
C ALA A 68 31.98 -9.04 8.89
N ASN A 69 32.71 -8.97 10.00
CA ASN A 69 33.55 -10.09 10.45
C ASN A 69 32.68 -11.26 10.93
N PHE A 70 33.23 -12.48 10.81
CA PHE A 70 32.51 -13.71 11.13
C PHE A 70 31.98 -13.75 12.58
N THR A 71 32.77 -13.24 13.53
CA THR A 71 32.43 -13.18 14.96
C THR A 71 31.21 -12.30 15.24
N ASP A 72 31.01 -11.24 14.46
CA ASP A 72 29.96 -10.24 14.67
C ASP A 72 28.63 -10.65 14.01
N PHE A 73 28.62 -11.73 13.22
CA PHE A 73 27.43 -12.15 12.47
C PHE A 73 26.30 -12.66 13.37
N ASN A 74 26.60 -13.40 14.43
CA ASN A 74 25.56 -13.92 15.33
C ASN A 74 24.89 -12.78 16.12
N ASP A 75 25.68 -11.79 16.54
CA ASP A 75 25.18 -10.60 17.24
C ASP A 75 24.35 -9.73 16.29
N LEU A 76 24.81 -9.54 15.06
CA LEU A 76 24.06 -8.81 14.03
C LEU A 76 22.75 -9.52 13.69
N PHE A 77 22.78 -10.84 13.52
CA PHE A 77 21.58 -11.63 13.25
C PHE A 77 20.58 -11.53 14.40
N SER A 78 21.05 -11.65 15.65
CA SER A 78 20.21 -11.49 16.85
C SER A 78 19.60 -10.09 16.94
N LYS A 79 20.38 -9.04 16.62
CA LYS A 79 19.88 -7.66 16.54
C LYS A 79 18.78 -7.50 15.49
N ILE A 80 18.98 -8.06 14.30
CA ILE A 80 18.00 -8.02 13.21
C ILE A 80 16.73 -8.78 13.58
N GLN A 81 16.85 -9.97 14.17
CA GLN A 81 15.69 -10.74 14.63
C GLN A 81 14.89 -9.97 15.69
N ASN A 82 15.54 -9.42 16.71
CA ASN A 82 14.87 -8.63 17.74
C ASN A 82 14.21 -7.35 17.19
N ALA A 83 14.82 -6.74 16.17
CA ALA A 83 14.30 -5.55 15.54
C ALA A 83 13.08 -5.85 14.65
N LEU A 84 13.18 -6.83 13.75
CA LEU A 84 12.26 -7.01 12.63
C LEU A 84 11.35 -8.25 12.73
N HIS A 85 11.84 -9.36 13.29
CA HIS A 85 11.14 -10.64 13.20
C HIS A 85 9.79 -10.61 13.91
N GLY A 86 8.73 -11.06 13.22
CA GLY A 86 7.37 -11.18 13.73
C GLY A 86 6.58 -9.87 13.81
N LYS A 87 7.19 -8.71 13.49
CA LYS A 87 6.52 -7.42 13.61
C LYS A 87 5.80 -7.03 12.31
N MET A 88 4.67 -6.34 12.47
CA MET A 88 3.99 -5.65 11.38
C MET A 88 4.73 -4.33 11.13
N MET A 89 5.27 -4.14 9.94
CA MET A 89 6.12 -3.00 9.61
C MET A 89 5.76 -2.38 8.27
N LYS A 90 6.03 -1.08 8.11
CA LYS A 90 6.00 -0.40 6.82
C LYS A 90 7.33 -0.63 6.09
N ILE A 91 7.24 -1.13 4.86
CA ILE A 91 8.38 -1.51 4.05
C ILE A 91 8.48 -0.54 2.88
N VAL A 92 9.54 0.26 2.86
CA VAL A 92 9.84 1.20 1.77
C VAL A 92 11.08 0.68 1.05
N ILE A 93 10.97 0.46 -0.25
CA ILE A 93 12.08 0.03 -1.09
C ILE A 93 12.68 1.29 -1.73
N ASP A 94 13.99 1.48 -1.65
CA ASP A 94 14.63 2.71 -2.15
C ASP A 94 14.37 2.94 -3.65
N ASP A 95 14.25 1.85 -4.42
CA ASP A 95 13.94 1.90 -5.85
C ASP A 95 12.51 2.41 -6.15
N ASP A 96 11.57 2.29 -5.21
CA ASP A 96 10.19 2.76 -5.34
C ASP A 96 9.77 3.56 -4.09
N ALA A 97 10.56 4.56 -3.75
CA ALA A 97 10.42 5.33 -2.50
C ALA A 97 9.11 6.14 -2.39
N SER A 98 8.37 6.28 -3.49
CA SER A 98 7.04 6.91 -3.52
C SER A 98 5.94 6.00 -2.94
N TYR A 99 6.22 4.70 -2.76
CA TYR A 99 5.28 3.73 -2.23
C TYR A 99 5.85 2.97 -1.03
N TYR A 100 4.95 2.37 -0.26
CA TYR A 100 5.30 1.47 0.83
C TYR A 100 4.36 0.28 0.88
N TYR A 101 4.85 -0.83 1.44
CA TYR A 101 4.06 -2.01 1.74
C TYR A 101 3.83 -2.09 3.24
N ILE A 102 2.74 -2.73 3.65
CA ILE A 102 2.49 -3.06 5.05
C ILE A 102 2.46 -4.57 5.14
N GLY A 103 3.24 -5.15 6.05
CA GLY A 103 3.25 -6.59 6.21
C GLY A 103 3.97 -7.07 7.45
N ARG A 104 3.83 -8.37 7.73
CA ARG A 104 4.56 -9.04 8.78
C ARG A 104 5.92 -9.47 8.26
N VAL A 105 6.97 -9.04 8.93
CA VAL A 105 8.35 -9.39 8.56
C VAL A 105 8.75 -10.71 9.22
N ASN A 106 9.30 -11.62 8.43
CA ASN A 106 9.87 -12.88 8.85
C ASN A 106 11.34 -12.95 8.42
N VAL A 107 12.23 -12.97 9.40
CA VAL A 107 13.66 -13.19 9.17
C VAL A 107 13.89 -14.71 9.11
N ASN A 108 14.24 -15.24 7.94
CA ASN A 108 14.40 -16.68 7.71
C ASN A 108 15.78 -17.19 8.14
N GLU A 109 16.71 -17.29 7.19
CA GLU A 109 17.96 -18.02 7.35
C GLU A 109 19.16 -17.12 7.16
N TRP A 110 20.17 -17.32 8.00
CA TRP A 110 21.50 -16.76 7.84
C TRP A 110 22.42 -17.79 7.17
N LYS A 111 23.01 -17.43 6.03
CA LYS A 111 24.01 -18.23 5.33
C LYS A 111 25.32 -17.48 5.30
N SER A 112 26.33 -17.97 6.01
CA SER A 112 27.68 -17.43 5.94
C SER A 112 28.52 -18.24 4.95
N ASN A 113 29.18 -17.56 4.02
CA ASN A 113 30.23 -18.16 3.19
C ASN A 113 31.51 -17.34 3.35
N ARG A 114 32.48 -17.91 4.09
CA ARG A 114 33.76 -17.28 4.42
C ARG A 114 33.60 -15.91 5.11
N ARG A 115 33.76 -14.81 4.36
CA ARG A 115 33.70 -13.42 4.85
C ARG A 115 32.41 -12.69 4.46
N ILE A 116 31.48 -13.37 3.78
CA ILE A 116 30.22 -12.76 3.33
C ILE A 116 29.07 -13.45 4.06
N GLY A 117 28.34 -12.67 4.84
CA GLY A 117 27.07 -13.08 5.43
C GLY A 117 25.94 -12.78 4.45
N LYS A 118 25.04 -13.75 4.25
CA LYS A 118 23.80 -13.59 3.49
C LYS A 118 22.61 -13.79 4.42
N ILE A 119 21.66 -12.88 4.37
CA ILE A 119 20.41 -12.94 5.13
C ILE A 119 19.23 -12.81 4.20
N VAL A 120 18.22 -13.67 4.39
CA VAL A 120 16.97 -13.60 3.65
C VAL A 120 15.87 -13.12 4.59
N ILE A 121 15.24 -12.01 4.23
CA ILE A 121 14.09 -11.45 4.93
C ILE A 121 12.88 -11.61 4.02
N GLU A 122 11.89 -12.34 4.50
CA GLU A 122 10.60 -12.50 3.84
C GLU A 122 9.56 -11.63 4.54
N CYS A 123 8.60 -11.12 3.79
CA CYS A 123 7.52 -10.32 4.35
C CYS A 123 6.21 -10.78 3.75
N ASP A 124 5.26 -11.11 4.61
CA ASP A 124 3.88 -11.36 4.21
C ASP A 124 3.12 -10.03 4.26
N CYS A 125 2.90 -9.43 3.09
CA CYS A 125 2.38 -8.08 2.94
C CYS A 125 0.96 -8.09 2.42
N GLU A 126 0.23 -7.02 2.73
CA GLU A 126 -1.03 -6.73 2.06
C GLU A 126 -0.84 -6.67 0.53
N PRO A 127 -1.88 -7.01 -0.25
CA PRO A 127 -1.77 -7.11 -1.70
C PRO A 127 -1.36 -5.79 -2.39
N TYR A 128 -1.77 -4.66 -1.81
CA TYR A 128 -1.58 -3.34 -2.41
C TYR A 128 -0.37 -2.61 -1.84
N LYS A 129 0.35 -1.89 -2.71
CA LYS A 129 1.30 -0.85 -2.31
C LYS A 129 0.58 0.46 -2.06
N TYR A 130 0.94 1.12 -0.98
CA TYR A 130 0.37 2.39 -0.53
C TYR A 130 1.20 3.55 -1.05
N LYS A 131 0.57 4.58 -1.60
CA LYS A 131 1.28 5.82 -1.91
C LYS A 131 1.73 6.49 -0.60
N LYS A 132 3.02 6.84 -0.50
CA LYS A 132 3.63 7.38 0.71
C LYS A 132 2.98 8.69 1.17
N TYR A 133 2.72 9.58 0.22
CA TYR A 133 2.05 10.84 0.46
C TYR A 133 0.58 10.74 0.05
N LYS A 134 -0.31 11.16 0.95
CA LYS A 134 -1.73 11.30 0.63
C LYS A 134 -1.90 12.34 -0.47
N THR A 135 -2.85 12.10 -1.36
CA THR A 135 -3.28 13.12 -2.31
C THR A 135 -4.19 14.08 -1.56
N ILE A 136 -3.79 15.35 -1.51
CA ILE A 136 -4.51 16.44 -0.85
C ILE A 136 -4.77 17.50 -1.93
N ILE A 137 -6.03 17.83 -2.15
CA ILE A 137 -6.45 18.86 -3.10
C ILE A 137 -7.25 19.89 -2.31
N THR A 138 -6.77 21.13 -2.27
CA THR A 138 -7.45 22.23 -1.58
C THR A 138 -7.76 23.32 -2.59
N GLU A 139 -9.03 23.68 -2.72
CA GLU A 139 -9.50 24.67 -3.69
C GLU A 139 -10.61 25.55 -3.08
N GLU A 140 -10.65 26.82 -3.48
CA GLU A 140 -11.73 27.75 -3.16
C GLU A 140 -12.85 27.61 -4.21
N ILE A 141 -14.06 27.24 -3.76
CA ILE A 141 -15.21 27.09 -4.65
C ILE A 141 -15.97 28.41 -4.73
N LYS A 142 -16.17 28.91 -5.94
CA LYS A 142 -17.06 30.05 -6.25
C LYS A 142 -18.09 29.55 -7.26
N GLU A 143 -19.34 29.44 -6.82
CA GLU A 143 -20.48 28.89 -7.57
C GLU A 143 -20.39 27.39 -7.83
N GLN A 144 -19.54 26.94 -8.76
CA GLN A 144 -19.39 25.53 -9.11
C GLN A 144 -17.97 25.21 -9.62
N ARG A 145 -17.47 24.02 -9.26
CA ARG A 145 -16.19 23.50 -9.72
C ARG A 145 -16.23 21.99 -9.89
N ASP A 146 -15.62 21.51 -10.96
CA ASP A 146 -15.41 20.08 -11.19
C ASP A 146 -13.99 19.65 -10.81
N PHE A 147 -13.89 18.48 -10.21
CA PHE A 147 -12.66 17.82 -9.80
C PHE A 147 -12.51 16.51 -10.55
N VAL A 148 -11.26 16.23 -10.96
CA VAL A 148 -10.87 14.94 -11.52
C VAL A 148 -9.91 14.28 -10.54
N LEU A 149 -10.43 13.33 -9.76
CA LEU A 149 -9.68 12.59 -8.76
C LEU A 149 -9.15 11.29 -9.37
N LEU A 150 -7.82 11.21 -9.51
CA LEU A 150 -7.15 10.01 -9.99
C LEU A 150 -6.94 9.06 -8.81
N ASN A 151 -7.38 7.81 -8.96
CA ASN A 151 -7.08 6.77 -7.98
C ASN A 151 -6.45 5.56 -8.65
N LEU A 152 -5.61 4.86 -7.90
CA LEU A 152 -5.02 3.59 -8.29
C LEU A 152 -6.05 2.44 -8.12
N ARG A 153 -5.59 1.20 -8.21
CA ARG A 153 -6.44 0.00 -8.28
C ARG A 153 -7.39 -0.18 -7.09
N LYS A 154 -6.98 0.14 -5.86
CA LYS A 154 -7.81 -0.09 -4.66
C LYS A 154 -8.77 1.06 -4.44
N ARG A 155 -10.06 0.74 -4.33
CA ARG A 155 -11.09 1.69 -3.90
C ARG A 155 -10.72 2.40 -2.60
N VAL A 156 -11.00 3.70 -2.54
CA VAL A 156 -10.78 4.54 -1.36
C VAL A 156 -11.94 5.52 -1.18
N ILE A 157 -12.35 5.71 0.08
CA ILE A 157 -13.31 6.75 0.46
C ILE A 157 -12.48 7.99 0.85
N PRO A 158 -12.67 9.14 0.18
CA PRO A 158 -11.95 10.36 0.50
C PRO A 158 -12.53 11.03 1.75
N LEU A 159 -11.68 11.80 2.44
CA LEU A 159 -12.05 12.70 3.51
C LEU A 159 -12.26 14.10 2.92
N PHE A 160 -13.42 14.68 3.16
CA PHE A 160 -13.75 16.05 2.75
C PHE A 160 -13.65 16.97 3.96
N LYS A 161 -13.00 18.12 3.81
CA LYS A 161 -12.97 19.17 4.82
C LYS A 161 -13.45 20.46 4.21
N SER A 162 -14.48 21.06 4.80
CA SER A 162 -15.09 22.29 4.29
C SER A 162 -15.06 23.41 5.31
N THR A 163 -14.87 24.64 4.83
CA THR A 163 -14.95 25.87 5.64
C THR A 163 -16.34 26.51 5.62
N GLY A 164 -17.32 25.92 4.92
CA GLY A 164 -18.68 26.47 4.77
C GLY A 164 -19.66 25.44 4.20
N GLU A 165 -20.84 25.89 3.81
CA GLU A 165 -21.84 25.03 3.18
C GLU A 165 -21.49 24.76 1.72
N LEU A 166 -21.40 23.48 1.36
CA LEU A 166 -21.12 23.00 0.01
C LEU A 166 -22.07 21.86 -0.36
N GLN A 167 -22.41 21.77 -1.63
CA GLN A 167 -23.08 20.60 -2.21
C GLN A 167 -22.10 19.84 -3.09
N ILE A 168 -21.91 18.56 -2.77
CA ILE A 168 -21.06 17.64 -3.51
C ILE A 168 -21.94 16.72 -4.34
N THR A 169 -21.70 16.68 -5.64
CA THR A 169 -22.35 15.77 -6.59
C THR A 169 -21.34 14.72 -7.06
N PHE A 170 -21.67 13.45 -6.86
CA PHE A 170 -20.87 12.31 -7.30
C PHE A 170 -21.76 11.29 -8.01
N GLY A 171 -21.59 11.17 -9.33
CA GLY A 171 -22.54 10.42 -10.16
C GLY A 171 -23.92 11.09 -10.11
N GLU A 172 -24.94 10.35 -9.69
CA GLU A 172 -26.33 10.84 -9.56
C GLU A 172 -26.68 11.31 -8.13
N GLN A 173 -25.76 11.13 -7.17
CA GLN A 173 -26.00 11.46 -5.76
C GLN A 173 -25.51 12.85 -5.42
N ILE A 174 -26.28 13.55 -4.58
CA ILE A 174 -25.97 14.89 -4.08
C ILE A 174 -25.89 14.83 -2.55
N TYR A 175 -24.82 15.38 -2.00
CA TYR A 175 -24.55 15.44 -0.57
C TYR A 175 -24.35 16.88 -0.14
N SER A 176 -25.07 17.30 0.91
CA SER A 176 -24.86 18.61 1.53
C SER A 176 -23.93 18.47 2.73
N ILE A 177 -22.84 19.24 2.73
CA ILE A 177 -21.89 19.30 3.85
C ILE A 177 -21.79 20.74 4.37
N GLY A 178 -21.62 20.89 5.68
CA GLY A 178 -21.35 22.19 6.31
C GLY A 178 -19.87 22.38 6.62
N VAL A 179 -19.57 23.24 7.59
CA VAL A 179 -18.21 23.38 8.15
C VAL A 179 -17.82 22.07 8.84
N GLY A 180 -16.58 21.61 8.65
CA GLY A 180 -16.03 20.45 9.35
C GLY A 180 -15.44 19.39 8.43
N GLU A 181 -15.21 18.20 8.99
CA GLU A 181 -14.66 17.03 8.28
C GLU A 181 -15.75 15.96 8.08
N TYR A 182 -15.85 15.42 6.86
CA TYR A 182 -16.90 14.50 6.45
C TYR A 182 -16.31 13.32 5.66
N THR A 183 -16.77 12.11 5.98
CA THR A 183 -16.57 10.91 5.16
C THR A 183 -17.92 10.47 4.61
N LEU A 184 -18.06 10.53 3.29
CA LEU A 184 -19.29 10.12 2.59
C LEU A 184 -19.09 8.68 2.12
N GLU A 185 -19.71 7.71 2.81
CA GLU A 185 -19.45 6.26 2.60
C GLU A 185 -19.74 5.81 1.16
N ASP A 186 -20.71 6.46 0.51
CA ASP A 186 -21.12 6.16 -0.86
C ASP A 186 -20.20 6.80 -1.93
N VAL A 187 -19.36 7.77 -1.54
CA VAL A 187 -18.39 8.40 -2.44
C VAL A 187 -17.12 7.55 -2.47
N VAL A 188 -17.16 6.51 -3.29
CA VAL A 188 -16.06 5.55 -3.43
C VAL A 188 -15.27 5.80 -4.71
N LEU A 189 -14.02 6.25 -4.58
CA LEU A 189 -13.12 6.46 -5.73
C LEU A 189 -12.67 5.11 -6.28
N LYS A 190 -13.00 4.83 -7.55
CA LYS A 190 -12.59 3.63 -8.30
C LYS A 190 -11.28 3.87 -9.04
N GLU A 191 -10.68 2.83 -9.59
CA GLU A 191 -9.48 2.98 -10.41
C GLU A 191 -9.70 3.95 -11.58
N GLY A 192 -8.71 4.80 -11.82
CA GLY A 192 -8.73 5.78 -12.90
C GLY A 192 -9.34 7.11 -12.47
N LYS A 193 -10.09 7.74 -13.38
CA LYS A 193 -10.66 9.08 -13.19
C LYS A 193 -12.01 9.00 -12.49
N ASN A 194 -12.14 9.71 -11.39
CA ASN A 194 -13.40 9.91 -10.68
C ASN A 194 -13.77 11.38 -10.76
N ILE A 195 -14.96 11.68 -11.26
CA ILE A 195 -15.43 13.04 -11.47
C ILE A 195 -16.34 13.43 -10.31
N LEU A 196 -16.08 14.60 -9.74
CA LEU A 196 -16.83 15.14 -8.61
C LEU A 196 -17.13 16.61 -8.92
N SER A 197 -18.40 17.00 -8.84
CA SER A 197 -18.82 18.39 -9.04
C SER A 197 -19.22 18.97 -7.71
N VAL A 198 -18.71 20.15 -7.37
CA VAL A 198 -18.97 20.81 -6.09
C VAL A 198 -19.52 22.20 -6.35
N SER A 199 -20.61 22.56 -5.68
CA SER A 199 -21.19 23.90 -5.74
C SER A 199 -21.30 24.55 -4.36
N GLY A 200 -21.24 25.88 -4.34
CA GLY A 200 -21.29 26.69 -3.12
C GLY A 200 -20.25 27.81 -3.10
N ASN A 201 -19.98 28.32 -1.89
CA ASN A 201 -19.03 29.41 -1.67
C ASN A 201 -18.21 29.15 -0.40
N ALA A 202 -17.24 28.24 -0.51
CA ALA A 202 -16.35 27.85 0.58
C ALA A 202 -15.08 27.17 0.06
N THR A 203 -14.09 26.99 0.92
CA THR A 203 -12.89 26.21 0.61
C THR A 203 -13.14 24.74 0.91
N LEU A 204 -12.88 23.87 -0.07
CA LEU A 204 -12.93 22.42 0.07
C LEU A 204 -11.52 21.84 0.04
N THR A 205 -11.22 20.94 0.98
CA THR A 205 -10.05 20.08 0.95
C THR A 205 -10.48 18.62 0.82
N ILE A 206 -9.93 17.91 -0.16
CA ILE A 206 -10.17 16.49 -0.42
C ILE A 206 -8.88 15.73 -0.14
N GLU A 207 -8.92 14.78 0.79
CA GLU A 207 -7.77 13.96 1.16
C GLU A 207 -8.05 12.47 0.93
N TYR A 208 -7.16 11.77 0.24
CA TYR A 208 -7.23 10.31 0.09
C TYR A 208 -5.86 9.69 -0.12
N GLN A 209 -5.76 8.39 0.12
CA GLN A 209 -4.53 7.64 -0.08
C GLN A 209 -4.73 6.56 -1.14
N GLU A 210 -4.09 6.75 -2.29
CA GLU A 210 -4.11 5.80 -3.38
C GLU A 210 -3.37 4.52 -3.02
N ARG A 211 -3.88 3.38 -3.48
CA ARG A 211 -3.19 2.08 -3.35
C ARG A 211 -3.27 1.30 -4.66
N GLY A 212 -2.12 0.83 -5.13
CA GLY A 212 -1.96 0.10 -6.39
C GLY A 212 -1.47 -1.33 -6.17
N LEU A 213 -1.46 -2.14 -7.22
CA LEU A 213 -0.81 -3.46 -7.23
C LEU A 213 0.71 -3.33 -7.48
#